data_AF-A0A920MMW8-F1
#
_entry.id   AF-A0A920MMW8-F1
#
_cell.length_a   1.000
_cell.length_b   1.000
_cell.length_c   1.000
_cell.angle_alpha   90.00
_cell.angle_beta   90.00
_cell.angle_gamma   90.00
#
_symmetry.space_group_name_H-M   'P 1'
#
loop_
_entity.id
_entity.type
_entity.pdbx_description
1 polymer ?
#
loop_
_entity_poly.entity_id
_entity_poly.type
_entity_poly.pdbx_seq_one_letter_code
_entity_poly.pdbx_strand_id
1 'polypeptide(L)' 'MFRTLALALLLAGVVFITIGYTKMSFTCPEKIQYRYIPRKIYEEQLYDQNIMGDFHAMFNDEDPYIR' A
#
# COMPACT_ATOMS: atom_id res chain seq x y z
N MET A 1 6.40 -17.79 -46.13
CA MET A 1 7.39 -17.57 -45.06
C MET A 1 7.20 -16.23 -44.35
N PHE A 2 7.18 -15.08 -45.04
CA PHE A 2 6.97 -13.77 -44.39
C PHE A 2 5.60 -13.59 -43.73
N ARG A 3 4.52 -14.13 -44.34
CA ARG A 3 3.15 -14.03 -43.77
C ARG A 3 3.02 -14.73 -42.42
N THR A 4 3.64 -15.91 -42.27
CA THR A 4 3.64 -16.67 -41.01
C THR A 4 4.52 -16.02 -39.96
N LEU A 5 5.67 -15.46 -40.35
CA LEU A 5 6.53 -14.67 -39.46
C LEU A 5 5.81 -13.42 -38.94
N ALA A 6 5.13 -12.68 -39.82
CA ALA A 6 4.37 -11.49 -39.45
C ALA A 6 3.22 -11.83 -38.48
N LEU A 7 2.54 -12.96 -38.70
CA LEU A 7 1.46 -13.44 -37.84
C LEU A 7 2.01 -13.86 -36.46
N ALA A 8 3.16 -14.53 -36.41
CA ALA A 8 3.82 -14.88 -35.16
C ALA A 8 4.27 -13.65 -34.35
N LEU A 9 4.79 -12.63 -35.03
CA LEU A 9 5.24 -11.38 -34.40
C LEU A 9 4.05 -10.58 -33.87
N LEU A 10 2.93 -10.55 -34.62
CA LEU A 10 1.69 -9.94 -34.17
C LEU A 10 1.15 -10.62 -32.91
N LEU A 11 1.16 -11.95 -32.87
CA LEU A 11 0.70 -12.73 -31.71
C LEU A 11 1.59 -12.48 -30.47
N ALA A 12 2.91 -12.49 -30.65
CA ALA A 12 3.86 -12.15 -29.59
C ALA A 12 3.65 -10.71 -29.08
N GLY A 13 3.39 -9.76 -29.97
CA GLY A 13 3.10 -8.36 -29.62
C GLY A 13 1.85 -8.22 -28.74
N VAL A 14 0.76 -8.91 -29.09
CA VAL A 14 -0.48 -8.89 -28.29
C VAL A 14 -0.24 -9.45 -26.89
N VAL A 15 0.54 -10.53 -26.76
CA VAL A 15 0.91 -11.10 -25.46
C VAL A 15 1.74 -10.12 -24.63
N PHE A 16 2.71 -9.43 -25.21
CA PHE A 16 3.49 -8.44 -24.46
C PHE A 16 2.67 -7.22 -24.03
N ILE A 17 1.75 -6.75 -24.89
CA ILE A 17 0.84 -5.64 -24.54
C ILE A 17 -0.04 -6.01 -23.36
N THR A 18 -0.64 -7.21 -23.37
CA THR A 18 -1.50 -7.68 -22.28
C THR A 18 -0.75 -7.86 -20.96
N ILE A 19 0.47 -8.40 -20.99
CA ILE A 19 1.34 -8.51 -19.79
C ILE A 19 1.72 -7.12 -19.26
N GLY A 20 2.07 -6.18 -20.15
CA GLY A 20 2.42 -4.82 -19.76
C GLY A 20 1.25 -4.07 -19.12
N TYR A 21 0.07 -4.16 -19.74
CA TYR A 21 -1.14 -3.51 -19.25
C TYR A 21 -1.59 -4.04 -17.88
N THR A 22 -1.57 -5.35 -17.70
CA THR A 22 -1.91 -5.98 -16.41
C THR A 22 -0.96 -5.51 -15.32
N LYS A 23 0.36 -5.60 -15.52
CA LYS A 23 1.34 -5.15 -14.53
C LYS A 23 1.19 -3.68 -14.14
N MET A 24 0.88 -2.81 -15.12
CA MET A 24 0.64 -1.38 -14.86
C MET A 24 -0.63 -1.13 -14.03
N SER A 25 -1.68 -1.93 -14.22
CA SER A 25 -2.94 -1.77 -13.49
C SER A 25 -2.89 -2.32 -12.06
N PHE A 26 -1.95 -3.21 -11.73
CA PHE A 26 -1.83 -3.82 -10.40
C PHE A 26 -0.92 -3.06 -9.44
N THR A 27 -0.29 -1.96 -9.88
CA THR A 27 0.37 -1.00 -8.97
C THR A 27 -0.68 -0.19 -8.21
N CYS A 28 -1.33 -0.82 -7.23
CA CYS A 28 -2.08 -0.13 -6.19
C CYS A 28 -1.08 0.30 -5.10
N PRO A 29 -0.76 1.59 -4.93
CA PRO A 29 -0.10 2.02 -3.71
C PRO A 29 -1.07 1.77 -2.55
N GLU A 30 -0.71 0.88 -1.62
CA GLU A 30 -1.44 0.69 -0.37
C GLU A 30 -1.36 1.98 0.46
N LYS A 31 -2.24 2.94 0.16
CA LYS A 31 -2.35 4.14 0.97
C LYS A 31 -3.27 3.81 2.13
N ILE A 32 -2.68 3.49 3.28
CA ILE A 32 -3.42 3.33 4.52
C ILE A 32 -4.19 4.63 4.78
N GLN A 33 -5.52 4.56 4.74
CA GLN A 33 -6.39 5.70 5.01
C GLN A 33 -6.76 5.69 6.49
N TYR A 34 -6.10 6.52 7.28
CA TYR A 34 -6.45 6.71 8.69
C TYR A 34 -7.61 7.71 8.79
N ARG A 35 -8.69 7.32 9.46
CA ARG A 35 -9.73 8.26 9.90
C ARG A 35 -9.58 8.46 11.40
N TYR A 36 -9.16 9.66 11.82
CA TYR A 36 -9.16 10.02 13.24
C TYR A 36 -10.61 10.20 13.71
N ILE A 37 -11.05 9.40 14.66
CA ILE A 37 -12.35 9.56 15.33
C ILE A 37 -12.04 10.24 16.68
N PRO A 38 -12.40 11.53 16.84
CA PRO A 38 -12.17 12.21 18.10
C PRO A 38 -13.03 11.55 19.18
N ARG A 39 -12.38 11.15 20.28
CA ARG A 39 -13.11 10.75 21.50
C ARG A 39 -13.58 12.00 22.22
N LYS A 40 -14.60 11.86 23.06
CA LYS A 40 -14.99 12.96 23.94
C LYS A 40 -13.91 13.09 25.02
N ILE A 41 -13.53 14.33 25.35
CA ILE A 41 -12.52 14.65 26.39
C ILE A 41 -12.77 13.87 27.68
N TYR A 42 -14.04 13.70 28.06
CA TYR A 42 -14.44 12.97 29.26
C TYR A 42 -14.02 11.49 29.24
N GLU A 43 -14.09 10.83 28.08
CA GLU A 43 -13.68 9.44 27.91
C GLU A 43 -12.15 9.31 27.98
N GLU A 44 -11.41 10.29 27.42
CA GLU A 44 -9.94 10.31 27.49
C GLU A 44 -9.42 10.47 28.92
N GLN A 45 -10.18 11.10 29.81
CA GLN A 45 -9.82 11.28 31.22
C GLN A 45 -10.22 10.10 32.11
N LEU A 46 -11.19 9.28 31.69
CA LEU A 46 -11.73 8.16 32.47
C LEU A 46 -11.01 6.83 32.21
N TYR A 47 -10.50 6.62 31.01
CA TYR A 47 -9.73 5.42 30.68
C TYR A 47 -8.25 5.64 30.99
N ASP A 48 -7.66 4.74 31.77
CA ASP A 48 -6.22 4.72 32.01
C ASP A 48 -5.50 4.43 30.69
N GLN A 49 -4.95 5.48 30.08
CA GLN A 49 -4.13 5.37 28.89
C GLN A 49 -2.68 5.43 29.33
N ASN A 50 -1.85 4.48 28.86
CA ASN A 50 -0.41 4.50 29.09
C ASN A 50 0.28 5.55 28.19
N ILE A 51 -0.14 6.80 28.35
CA ILE A 51 0.29 7.95 27.56
C ILE A 51 1.82 8.08 27.62
N MET A 52 2.41 7.84 28.79
CA MET A 52 3.86 7.90 28.96
C MET A 52 4.59 6.78 28.21
N GLY A 53 4.06 5.55 28.22
CA GLY A 53 4.64 4.45 27.44
C GLY A 53 4.53 4.67 25.94
N ASP A 54 3.37 5.16 25.47
CA ASP A 54 3.12 5.42 24.06
C ASP A 54 3.99 6.57 23.51
N PHE A 55 4.14 7.67 24.25
CA PHE A 55 5.05 8.74 23.86
C PHE A 55 6.52 8.34 23.96
N HIS A 56 6.90 7.53 24.95
CA HIS A 56 8.28 7.05 25.08
C HIS A 56 8.69 6.20 23.87
N ALA A 57 7.82 5.32 23.39
CA ALA A 57 8.07 4.52 22.18
C ALA A 57 8.23 5.41 20.94
N MET A 58 7.42 6.46 20.81
CA MET A 58 7.45 7.36 19.63
C MET A 58 8.79 8.09 19.43
N PHE A 59 9.55 8.34 20.51
CA PHE A 59 10.81 9.08 20.44
C PHE A 59 12.06 8.21 20.64
N ASN A 60 11.90 6.98 21.14
CA ASN A 60 13.02 6.10 21.46
C ASN A 60 13.09 4.85 20.60
N ASP A 61 12.03 4.51 19.85
CA ASP A 61 12.09 3.41 18.90
C ASP A 61 12.79 3.85 17.61
N GLU A 62 13.75 3.04 17.17
CA GLU A 62 14.64 3.33 16.04
C GLU A 62 13.90 3.27 14.68
N ASP A 63 12.76 2.57 14.62
CA ASP A 63 11.91 2.45 13.43
C ASP A 63 10.40 2.39 13.80
N PRO A 64 9.57 3.36 13.38
CA PRO A 64 8.14 3.38 13.64
C PRO A 64 7.32 2.34 12.83
N TYR A 65 7.94 1.61 11.90
CA TYR A 65 7.27 0.68 10.99
C TYR A 65 7.36 -0.79 11.38
N ILE A 66 8.22 -1.16 12.33
CA ILE A 66 8.43 -2.56 12.74
C ILE A 66 7.82 -2.77 14.13
N ARG A 67 6.51 -3.03 14.16
CA ARG A 67 5.80 -3.51 15.36
C ARG A 67 5.07 -4.80 15.06
#